data_AF-A0A962YDG9-F1
#
_entry.id   AF-A0A962YDG9-F1
#
_cell.length_a   1.000
_cell.length_b   1.000
_cell.length_c   1.000
_cell.angle_alpha   90.00
_cell.angle_beta   90.00
_cell.angle_gamma   90.00
#
_symmetry.space_group_name_H-M   'P 1'
#
loop_
_entity.id
_entity.type
_entity.pdbx_description
1 polymer ?
#
loop_
_entity_poly.entity_id
_entity_poly.type
_entity_poly.pdbx_seq_one_letter_code
_entity_poly.pdbx_strand_id
1 'polypeptide(L)'
;RQQMLQRTQVALLRRAVELCRPGGRIVYSTCTFAPEENECVVDQVLRETAGSVQVLPVAPVPGLHTAPGIDYWQGRALAPSLVHTLRLWPHHNDTGGFYIAVLEKDPALPAAQRRPAQLDALTVPELASVMNHFGVPASVYADWRLHQRSSRGVQVVNTLHQSPRRPVPASTGMLVLKTQSNPPKLTTAGALLVTPSARRHVVALEPAQVSVFLARDTFPLRAAQIEGFSRSGFVLVSYRGFGLGTGYLDYPARQVQSLFPKRWAGLSHWNQDGKR
;
A
#
# COMPACT_ATOMS: atom_id res chain seq x y z
N ARG A 1 18.66 -27.60 -0.09
CA ARG A 1 18.00 -26.31 0.28
C ARG A 1 17.59 -25.50 -0.95
N GLN A 2 18.52 -25.20 -1.87
CA GLN A 2 18.26 -24.42 -3.08
C GLN A 2 17.20 -25.03 -4.03
N GLN A 3 17.27 -26.34 -4.30
CA GLN A 3 16.24 -27.06 -5.08
C GLN A 3 14.84 -27.02 -4.44
N MET A 4 14.76 -26.97 -3.11
CA MET A 4 13.47 -26.88 -2.41
C MET A 4 12.86 -25.50 -2.59
N LEU A 5 13.69 -24.45 -2.55
CA LEU A 5 13.28 -23.06 -2.74
C LEU A 5 12.81 -22.81 -4.17
N GLN A 6 13.54 -23.32 -5.17
CA GLN A 6 13.14 -23.27 -6.58
C GLN A 6 11.75 -23.91 -6.79
N ARG A 7 11.51 -25.11 -6.24
CA ARG A 7 10.20 -25.78 -6.36
C ARG A 7 9.07 -24.93 -5.76
N THR A 8 9.32 -24.29 -4.62
CA THR A 8 8.36 -23.36 -4.02
C THR A 8 8.13 -22.13 -4.91
N GLN A 9 9.18 -21.52 -5.46
CA GLN A 9 9.08 -20.37 -6.37
C GLN A 9 8.29 -20.71 -7.64
N VAL A 10 8.54 -21.87 -8.25
CA VAL A 10 7.77 -22.37 -9.40
C VAL A 10 6.30 -22.53 -9.03
N ALA A 11 5.99 -23.16 -7.89
CA ALA A 11 4.61 -23.33 -7.44
C ALA A 11 3.89 -22.00 -7.20
N LEU A 12 4.59 -21.01 -6.63
CA LEU A 12 4.06 -19.67 -6.41
C LEU A 12 3.81 -18.92 -7.72
N LEU A 13 4.79 -18.94 -8.65
CA LEU A 13 4.66 -18.28 -9.94
C LEU A 13 3.55 -18.92 -10.79
N ARG A 14 3.47 -20.25 -10.83
CA ARG A 14 2.36 -20.97 -11.48
C ARG A 14 1.01 -20.55 -10.91
N ARG A 15 0.88 -20.48 -9.58
CA ARG A 15 -0.37 -20.03 -8.96
C ARG A 15 -0.69 -18.57 -9.30
N ALA A 16 0.32 -17.70 -9.42
CA ALA A 16 0.13 -16.33 -9.88
C ALA A 16 -0.40 -16.28 -11.33
N VAL A 17 0.11 -17.12 -12.23
CA VAL A 17 -0.40 -17.26 -13.61
C VAL A 17 -1.87 -17.69 -13.64
N GLU A 18 -2.24 -18.67 -12.83
CA GLU A 18 -3.63 -19.14 -12.73
C GLU A 18 -4.58 -18.02 -12.24
N LEU A 19 -4.14 -17.25 -11.24
CA LEU A 19 -4.92 -16.17 -10.64
C LEU A 19 -4.95 -14.88 -11.47
N CYS A 20 -4.03 -14.73 -12.42
CA CYS A 20 -3.98 -13.59 -13.32
C CYS A 20 -5.17 -13.61 -14.30
N ARG A 21 -5.78 -12.45 -14.52
CA ARG A 21 -6.83 -12.29 -15.54
C ARG A 21 -6.19 -12.39 -16.95
N PRO A 22 -6.95 -12.79 -17.98
CA PRO A 22 -6.49 -12.70 -19.38
C PRO A 22 -6.02 -11.28 -19.72
N GLY A 23 -4.90 -11.14 -20.43
CA GLY A 23 -4.23 -9.86 -20.71
C GLY A 23 -3.60 -9.19 -19.48
N GLY A 24 -3.62 -9.84 -18.32
CA GLY A 24 -3.00 -9.35 -17.10
C GLY A 24 -1.50 -9.63 -17.07
N ARG A 25 -0.76 -8.76 -16.37
CA ARG A 25 0.69 -8.88 -16.21
C ARG A 25 1.05 -9.43 -14.84
N ILE A 26 2.10 -10.24 -14.80
CA ILE A 26 2.67 -10.86 -13.62
C ILE A 26 4.12 -10.45 -13.56
N VAL A 27 4.53 -9.86 -12.43
CA VAL A 27 5.93 -9.54 -12.18
C VAL A 27 6.50 -10.60 -11.26
N TYR A 28 7.46 -11.38 -11.75
CA TYR A 28 8.28 -12.26 -10.94
C TYR A 28 9.57 -11.53 -10.60
N SER A 29 9.94 -11.51 -9.32
CA SER A 29 11.18 -10.88 -8.88
C SER A 29 11.79 -11.60 -7.69
N THR A 30 13.11 -11.53 -7.59
CA THR A 30 13.90 -12.12 -6.51
C THR A 30 15.04 -11.18 -6.13
N CYS A 31 15.61 -11.37 -4.94
CA CYS A 31 16.80 -10.67 -4.47
C CYS A 31 18.06 -11.59 -4.48
N THR A 32 18.14 -12.49 -5.46
CA THR A 32 19.21 -13.50 -5.60
C THR A 32 19.84 -13.44 -7.00
N PHE A 33 21.10 -13.88 -7.08
CA PHE A 33 21.83 -14.01 -8.35
C PHE A 33 21.58 -15.34 -9.05
N ALA A 34 21.19 -16.36 -8.29
CA ALA A 34 21.15 -17.74 -8.71
C ALA A 34 20.18 -17.94 -9.89
N PRO A 35 20.67 -18.35 -11.08
CA PRO A 35 19.78 -18.64 -12.21
C PRO A 35 18.75 -19.72 -11.90
N GLU A 36 19.05 -20.64 -10.99
CA GLU A 36 18.12 -21.67 -10.51
C GLU A 36 16.85 -21.07 -9.90
N GLU A 37 16.95 -19.90 -9.26
CA GLU A 37 15.84 -19.18 -8.64
C GLU A 37 15.23 -18.12 -9.58
N ASN A 38 15.87 -17.87 -10.73
CA ASN A 38 15.54 -16.78 -11.64
C ASN A 38 15.02 -17.33 -12.97
N GLU A 39 15.88 -17.43 -13.96
CA GLU A 39 15.54 -17.87 -15.32
C GLU A 39 15.05 -19.31 -15.35
N CYS A 40 15.60 -20.21 -14.52
CA CYS A 40 15.13 -21.59 -14.47
C CYS A 40 13.69 -21.70 -13.92
N VAL A 41 13.30 -20.83 -12.97
CA VAL A 41 11.91 -20.77 -12.48
C VAL A 41 10.97 -20.29 -13.58
N VAL A 42 11.34 -19.22 -14.27
CA VAL A 42 10.52 -18.64 -15.34
C VAL A 42 10.44 -19.60 -16.54
N ASP A 43 11.56 -20.18 -16.99
CA ASP A 43 11.62 -21.20 -18.05
C ASP A 43 10.70 -22.38 -17.75
N GLN A 44 10.75 -22.89 -16.51
CA GLN A 44 9.89 -24.00 -16.12
C GLN A 44 8.40 -23.64 -16.22
N VAL A 45 7.99 -22.47 -15.72
CA VAL A 45 6.58 -22.04 -15.81
C VAL A 45 6.16 -21.77 -17.27
N LEU A 46 7.03 -21.19 -18.10
CA LEU A 46 6.74 -20.98 -19.53
C LEU A 46 6.49 -22.31 -20.26
N ARG A 47 7.30 -23.33 -19.96
CA ARG A 47 7.11 -24.68 -20.53
C ARG A 47 5.84 -25.34 -20.02
N GLU A 48 5.55 -25.26 -18.73
CA GLU A 48 4.35 -25.85 -18.11
C GLU A 48 3.05 -25.21 -18.61
N THR A 49 3.09 -23.94 -19.00
CA THR A 49 1.91 -23.17 -19.44
C THR A 49 1.67 -23.22 -20.94
N ALA A 50 2.57 -23.86 -21.72
CA ALA A 50 2.41 -24.16 -23.13
C ALA A 50 1.89 -22.99 -23.99
N GLY A 51 2.47 -21.79 -23.80
CA GLY A 51 2.11 -20.58 -24.55
C GLY A 51 0.99 -19.73 -23.93
N SER A 52 0.40 -20.15 -22.81
CA SER A 52 -0.62 -19.36 -22.09
C SER A 52 -0.08 -18.06 -21.48
N VAL A 53 1.24 -17.98 -21.31
CA VAL A 53 1.94 -16.76 -20.87
C VAL A 53 3.21 -16.57 -21.70
N GLN A 54 3.59 -15.31 -21.87
CA GLN A 54 4.82 -14.92 -22.56
C GLN A 54 5.62 -13.91 -21.74
N VAL A 55 6.95 -13.92 -21.89
CA VAL A 55 7.80 -12.87 -21.31
C VAL A 55 7.72 -11.63 -22.19
N LEU A 56 7.49 -10.49 -21.58
CA LEU A 56 7.50 -9.20 -22.26
C LEU A 56 8.89 -8.56 -22.18
N PRO A 57 9.34 -7.86 -23.25
CA PRO A 57 10.43 -6.89 -23.18
C PRO A 57 10.19 -5.86 -22.09
N VAL A 58 11.13 -5.76 -21.15
CA VAL A 58 11.10 -4.76 -20.08
C VAL A 58 12.11 -3.66 -20.40
N ALA A 59 11.66 -2.41 -20.37
CA ALA A 59 12.55 -1.27 -20.48
C ALA A 59 13.50 -1.20 -19.26
N PRO A 60 14.75 -0.77 -19.44
CA PRO A 60 15.64 -0.49 -18.31
C PRO A 60 14.98 0.46 -17.31
N VAL A 61 15.22 0.21 -16.02
CA VAL A 61 14.67 1.05 -14.95
C VAL A 61 15.47 2.35 -14.90
N PRO A 62 14.84 3.53 -15.03
CA PRO A 62 15.57 4.81 -14.98
C PRO A 62 16.40 4.95 -13.71
N GLY A 63 17.68 5.30 -13.87
CA GLY A 63 18.62 5.47 -12.76
C GLY A 63 19.28 4.17 -12.28
N LEU A 64 19.00 3.02 -12.90
CA LEU A 64 19.64 1.74 -12.57
C LEU A 64 20.35 1.14 -13.79
N HIS A 65 21.53 0.58 -13.56
CA HIS A 65 22.26 -0.21 -14.53
C HIS A 65 21.73 -1.65 -14.55
N THR A 66 21.07 -2.01 -15.65
CA THR A 66 20.47 -3.33 -15.86
C THR A 66 21.24 -4.14 -16.89
N ALA A 67 21.34 -5.45 -16.65
CA ALA A 67 21.80 -6.44 -17.63
C ALA A 67 20.61 -7.31 -18.08
N PRO A 68 20.64 -7.90 -19.29
CA PRO A 68 19.64 -8.88 -19.69
C PRO A 68 19.72 -10.15 -18.83
N GLY A 69 18.62 -10.90 -18.77
CA GLY A 69 18.63 -12.27 -18.28
C GLY A 69 19.40 -13.21 -19.21
N ILE A 70 19.54 -14.46 -18.79
CA ILE A 70 20.27 -15.49 -19.55
C ILE A 70 19.32 -16.53 -20.17
N ASP A 71 19.67 -17.04 -21.34
CA ASP A 71 18.95 -18.10 -22.05
C ASP A 71 19.71 -19.43 -22.05
N TYR A 72 20.83 -19.53 -21.34
CA TYR A 72 21.62 -20.74 -21.18
C TYR A 72 22.19 -20.85 -19.77
N TRP A 73 22.04 -22.01 -19.15
CA TRP A 73 22.60 -22.26 -17.82
C TRP A 73 22.95 -23.74 -17.63
N GLN A 74 24.16 -24.02 -17.13
CA GLN A 74 24.64 -25.38 -16.78
C GLN A 74 24.36 -26.46 -17.84
N GLY A 75 24.73 -26.22 -19.11
CA GLY A 75 24.53 -27.22 -20.15
C GLY A 75 23.13 -27.25 -20.78
N ARG A 76 22.19 -26.45 -20.27
CA ARG A 76 20.78 -26.44 -20.69
C ARG A 76 20.40 -25.11 -21.33
N ALA A 77 19.81 -25.18 -22.53
CA ALA A 77 19.11 -24.06 -23.15
C ALA A 77 17.79 -23.78 -22.41
N LEU A 78 17.57 -22.51 -22.09
CA LEU A 78 16.35 -21.96 -21.54
C LEU A 78 15.57 -21.24 -22.65
N ALA A 79 14.37 -20.75 -22.34
CA ALA A 79 13.57 -20.00 -23.29
C ALA A 79 14.33 -18.75 -23.79
N PRO A 80 14.48 -18.54 -25.12
CA PRO A 80 15.21 -17.38 -25.67
C PRO A 80 14.63 -16.04 -25.23
N SER A 81 13.32 -15.99 -24.95
CA SER A 81 12.65 -14.78 -24.47
C SER A 81 13.12 -14.33 -23.08
N LEU A 82 13.92 -15.13 -22.35
CA LEU A 82 14.44 -14.75 -21.03
C LEU A 82 15.48 -13.62 -21.10
N VAL A 83 16.09 -13.36 -22.26
CA VAL A 83 16.94 -12.18 -22.47
C VAL A 83 16.20 -10.85 -22.29
N HIS A 84 14.86 -10.88 -22.36
CA HIS A 84 14.00 -9.72 -22.11
C HIS A 84 13.77 -9.42 -20.63
N THR A 85 14.24 -10.30 -19.73
CA THR A 85 14.20 -10.08 -18.29
C THR A 85 15.40 -9.23 -17.85
N LEU A 86 15.33 -8.66 -16.64
CA LEU A 86 16.36 -7.75 -16.13
C LEU A 86 17.09 -8.36 -14.94
N ARG A 87 18.41 -8.20 -14.94
CA ARG A 87 19.31 -8.44 -13.81
C ARG A 87 19.90 -7.11 -13.34
N LEU A 88 19.93 -6.93 -12.02
CA LEU A 88 20.61 -5.82 -11.37
C LEU A 88 21.73 -6.40 -10.50
N TRP A 89 22.93 -5.91 -10.75
CA TRP A 89 24.14 -6.35 -10.05
C TRP A 89 24.58 -5.31 -9.02
N PRO A 90 24.98 -5.74 -7.81
CA PRO A 90 25.43 -4.85 -6.74
C PRO A 90 26.54 -3.90 -7.16
N HIS A 91 27.55 -4.42 -7.85
CA HIS A 91 28.74 -3.66 -8.26
C HIS A 91 28.45 -2.57 -9.28
N HIS A 92 27.25 -2.54 -9.88
CA HIS A 92 26.81 -1.48 -10.77
C HIS A 92 25.81 -0.51 -10.15
N ASN A 93 25.20 -0.85 -9.01
CA ASN A 93 24.04 -0.11 -8.49
C ASN A 93 24.13 0.26 -7.01
N ASP A 94 25.14 -0.21 -6.26
CA ASP A 94 25.21 -0.09 -4.79
C ASP A 94 23.91 -0.63 -4.11
N THR A 95 23.40 -1.72 -4.66
CA THR A 95 22.19 -2.42 -4.18
C THR A 95 22.50 -3.88 -3.86
N GLY A 96 21.52 -4.60 -3.30
CA GLY A 96 21.49 -6.06 -3.41
C GLY A 96 21.34 -6.53 -4.87
N GLY A 97 21.50 -7.84 -5.09
CA GLY A 97 21.17 -8.44 -6.39
C GLY A 97 19.68 -8.49 -6.62
N PHE A 98 19.23 -8.19 -7.84
CA PHE A 98 17.83 -8.34 -8.21
C PHE A 98 17.66 -8.98 -9.58
N TYR A 99 16.56 -9.72 -9.72
CA TYR A 99 16.06 -10.23 -11.00
C TYR A 99 14.60 -9.86 -11.17
N ILE A 100 14.21 -9.49 -12.39
CA ILE A 100 12.85 -9.03 -12.73
C ILE A 100 12.44 -9.67 -14.05
N ALA A 101 11.33 -10.39 -14.05
CA ALA A 101 10.65 -10.88 -15.25
C ALA A 101 9.21 -10.39 -15.28
N VAL A 102 8.78 -9.83 -16.40
CA VAL A 102 7.38 -9.45 -16.63
C VAL A 102 6.77 -10.45 -17.60
N LEU A 103 5.76 -11.18 -17.13
CA LEU A 103 4.98 -12.09 -17.94
C LEU A 103 3.61 -11.48 -18.25
N GLU A 104 3.07 -11.78 -19.42
CA GLU A 104 1.70 -11.44 -19.81
C GLU A 104 0.92 -12.71 -20.12
N LYS A 105 -0.28 -12.80 -19.54
CA LYS A 105 -1.21 -13.90 -19.82
C LYS A 105 -1.96 -13.62 -21.09
N ASP A 106 -2.06 -14.62 -21.96
CA ASP A 106 -2.76 -14.51 -23.23
C ASP A 106 -4.20 -13.97 -23.02
N PRO A 107 -4.56 -12.85 -23.68
CA PRO A 107 -5.91 -12.28 -23.58
C PRO A 107 -7.01 -13.17 -24.15
N ALA A 108 -6.70 -14.12 -25.04
CA ALA A 108 -7.67 -15.06 -25.61
C ALA A 108 -8.08 -16.17 -24.64
N LEU A 109 -7.37 -16.35 -23.53
CA LEU A 109 -7.70 -17.37 -22.53
C LEU A 109 -8.98 -17.01 -21.75
N PRO A 110 -9.75 -18.01 -21.32
CA PRO A 110 -10.91 -17.75 -20.48
C PRO A 110 -10.49 -17.16 -19.13
N ALA A 111 -11.29 -16.21 -18.63
CA ALA A 111 -11.10 -15.69 -17.28
C ALA A 111 -11.34 -16.79 -16.24
N ALA A 112 -10.43 -16.91 -15.28
CA ALA A 112 -10.63 -17.82 -14.16
C ALA A 112 -11.90 -17.42 -13.39
N GLN A 113 -12.79 -18.38 -13.14
CA GLN A 113 -13.99 -18.13 -12.36
C GLN A 113 -13.62 -17.80 -10.92
N ARG A 114 -13.77 -16.53 -10.55
CA ARG A 114 -13.60 -16.06 -9.18
C ARG A 114 -14.95 -15.99 -8.50
N ARG A 115 -15.07 -16.66 -7.34
CA ARG A 115 -16.18 -16.48 -6.42
C ARG A 115 -15.70 -15.62 -5.26
N PRO A 116 -15.84 -14.29 -5.32
CA PRO A 116 -15.43 -13.44 -4.22
C PRO A 116 -16.29 -13.69 -2.97
N ALA A 117 -15.74 -13.35 -1.81
CA ALA A 117 -16.51 -13.22 -0.59
C ALA A 117 -17.48 -12.05 -0.77
N GLN A 118 -18.72 -12.23 -0.30
CA GLN A 118 -19.65 -11.10 -0.22
C GLN A 118 -19.17 -10.18 0.89
N LEU A 119 -19.14 -8.88 0.59
CA LEU A 119 -18.95 -7.83 1.57
C LEU A 119 -20.29 -7.17 1.80
N ASP A 120 -20.62 -6.87 3.04
CA ASP A 120 -21.85 -6.14 3.34
C ASP A 120 -21.84 -4.80 2.61
N ALA A 121 -23.01 -4.39 2.10
CA ALA A 121 -23.20 -3.05 1.58
C ALA A 121 -23.71 -2.18 2.73
N LEU A 122 -22.82 -1.38 3.32
CA LEU A 122 -23.13 -0.50 4.43
C LEU A 122 -23.28 0.93 3.93
N THR A 123 -24.29 1.65 4.42
CA THR A 123 -24.36 3.11 4.32
C THR A 123 -24.10 3.69 5.71
N VAL A 124 -23.16 4.64 5.81
CA VAL A 124 -22.77 5.27 7.08
C VAL A 124 -22.91 6.78 6.92
N PRO A 125 -24.06 7.37 7.27
CA PRO A 125 -24.31 8.81 7.15
C PRO A 125 -23.24 9.66 7.85
N GLU A 126 -22.70 9.16 8.95
CA GLU A 126 -21.63 9.79 9.73
C GLU A 126 -20.35 9.98 8.90
N LEU A 127 -20.06 9.09 7.95
CA LEU A 127 -18.91 9.25 7.08
C LEU A 127 -19.04 10.51 6.22
N ALA A 128 -20.19 10.73 5.59
CA ALA A 128 -20.45 11.92 4.78
C ALA A 128 -20.37 13.19 5.64
N SER A 129 -20.91 13.15 6.86
CA SER A 129 -20.80 14.25 7.82
C SER A 129 -19.35 14.56 8.18
N VAL A 130 -18.53 13.54 8.46
CA VAL A 130 -17.10 13.68 8.77
C VAL A 130 -16.30 14.19 7.56
N MET A 131 -16.56 13.70 6.35
CA MET A 131 -15.92 14.19 5.13
C MET A 131 -16.29 15.64 4.85
N ASN A 132 -17.56 15.99 5.01
CA ASN A 132 -18.03 17.36 4.91
C ASN A 132 -17.35 18.23 5.96
N HIS A 133 -17.23 17.80 7.22
CA HIS A 133 -16.51 18.54 8.26
C HIS A 133 -15.10 18.94 7.81
N PHE A 134 -14.35 18.07 7.16
CA PHE A 134 -13.01 18.38 6.62
C PHE A 134 -13.00 19.00 5.21
N GLY A 135 -14.17 19.18 4.59
CA GLY A 135 -14.31 19.71 3.24
C GLY A 135 -13.71 18.79 2.17
N VAL A 136 -13.71 17.48 2.40
CA VAL A 136 -13.22 16.47 1.47
C VAL A 136 -14.27 16.27 0.37
N PRO A 137 -13.93 16.46 -0.92
CA PRO A 137 -14.88 16.27 -2.02
C PRO A 137 -15.40 14.83 -2.12
N ALA A 138 -16.66 14.66 -2.49
CA ALA A 138 -17.28 13.35 -2.68
C ALA A 138 -16.54 12.44 -3.69
N SER A 139 -15.90 13.04 -4.70
CA SER A 139 -15.09 12.32 -5.68
C SER A 139 -13.94 11.53 -5.06
N VAL A 140 -13.42 11.95 -3.90
CA VAL A 140 -12.33 11.25 -3.20
C VAL A 140 -12.75 9.89 -2.67
N TYR A 141 -14.04 9.75 -2.31
CA TYR A 141 -14.59 8.55 -1.69
C TYR A 141 -15.74 7.93 -2.48
N ALA A 142 -15.92 8.33 -3.75
CA ALA A 142 -16.96 7.80 -4.63
C ALA A 142 -16.78 6.30 -4.92
N ASP A 143 -15.52 5.86 -5.06
CA ASP A 143 -15.18 4.45 -5.32
C ASP A 143 -14.95 3.64 -4.04
N TRP A 144 -15.47 4.11 -2.90
CA TRP A 144 -15.33 3.38 -1.64
C TRP A 144 -16.56 2.53 -1.37
N ARG A 145 -16.33 1.24 -1.15
CA ARG A 145 -17.32 0.35 -0.57
C ARG A 145 -17.08 0.22 0.92
N LEU A 146 -18.09 0.57 1.71
CA LEU A 146 -18.04 0.50 3.17
C LEU A 146 -18.39 -0.90 3.66
N HIS A 147 -17.68 -1.35 4.69
CA HIS A 147 -17.96 -2.61 5.36
C HIS A 147 -17.63 -2.48 6.85
N GLN A 148 -18.31 -3.26 7.71
CA GLN A 148 -18.10 -3.21 9.16
C GLN A 148 -18.05 -4.62 9.74
N ARG A 149 -16.84 -5.10 10.06
CA ARG A 149 -16.64 -6.44 10.66
C ARG A 149 -16.84 -6.49 12.18
N SER A 150 -16.85 -5.35 12.85
CA SER A 150 -16.95 -5.27 14.31
C SER A 150 -17.47 -3.91 14.74
N SER A 151 -17.79 -3.77 16.03
CA SER A 151 -18.15 -2.48 16.62
C SER A 151 -17.02 -1.44 16.57
N ARG A 152 -15.77 -1.81 16.24
CA ARG A 152 -14.61 -0.89 16.24
C ARG A 152 -14.73 0.27 15.24
N GLY A 153 -15.53 0.09 14.19
CA GLY A 153 -15.76 1.11 13.17
C GLY A 153 -15.77 0.55 11.75
N VAL A 154 -15.73 1.47 10.79
CA VAL A 154 -16.01 1.22 9.38
C VAL A 154 -14.71 1.06 8.60
N GLN A 155 -14.62 -0.03 7.84
CA GLN A 155 -13.57 -0.29 6.87
C GLN A 155 -14.00 0.13 5.48
N VAL A 156 -13.02 0.46 4.63
CA VAL A 156 -13.25 0.74 3.21
C VAL A 156 -12.39 -0.16 2.35
N VAL A 157 -12.97 -0.56 1.22
CA VAL A 157 -12.26 -1.15 0.09
C VAL A 157 -12.63 -0.36 -1.16
N ASN A 158 -11.81 -0.47 -2.21
CA ASN A 158 -12.20 0.03 -3.52
C ASN A 158 -13.39 -0.77 -4.08
N THR A 159 -14.26 -0.15 -4.88
CA THR A 159 -15.41 -0.81 -5.53
C THR A 159 -15.02 -2.02 -6.39
N LEU A 160 -13.81 -2.04 -6.94
CA LEU A 160 -13.26 -3.15 -7.73
C LEU A 160 -12.71 -4.31 -6.87
N HIS A 161 -12.70 -4.16 -5.53
CA HIS A 161 -12.11 -5.16 -4.64
C HIS A 161 -12.90 -6.48 -4.65
N GLN A 162 -12.21 -7.57 -4.95
CA GLN A 162 -12.74 -8.93 -4.95
C GLN A 162 -11.99 -9.78 -3.92
N SER A 163 -12.48 -9.78 -2.68
CA SER A 163 -11.88 -10.56 -1.59
C SER A 163 -12.00 -12.07 -1.89
N PRO A 164 -10.95 -12.88 -1.70
CA PRO A 164 -11.08 -14.33 -1.82
C PRO A 164 -12.01 -14.88 -0.74
N ARG A 165 -12.79 -15.92 -1.06
CA ARG A 165 -13.56 -16.69 -0.05
C ARG A 165 -12.67 -17.51 0.86
N ARG A 166 -11.61 -18.08 0.30
CA ARG A 166 -10.59 -18.84 1.02
C ARG A 166 -9.20 -18.52 0.47
N PRO A 167 -8.17 -18.46 1.33
CA PRO A 167 -8.27 -18.46 2.80
C PRO A 167 -9.06 -17.23 3.31
N VAL A 168 -9.64 -17.33 4.51
CA VAL A 168 -10.37 -16.21 5.10
C VAL A 168 -9.39 -15.07 5.38
N PRO A 169 -9.63 -13.85 4.87
CA PRO A 169 -8.70 -12.75 5.11
C PRO A 169 -8.63 -12.37 6.59
N ALA A 170 -7.40 -12.27 7.10
CA ALA A 170 -7.13 -11.75 8.45
C ALA A 170 -7.68 -10.32 8.61
N SER A 171 -7.63 -9.52 7.55
CA SER A 171 -8.27 -8.20 7.47
C SER A 171 -8.79 -7.95 6.06
N THR A 172 -9.82 -7.09 5.95
CA THR A 172 -10.39 -6.67 4.66
C THR A 172 -10.52 -5.16 4.67
N GLY A 173 -9.82 -4.51 3.74
CA GLY A 173 -9.83 -3.06 3.63
C GLY A 173 -9.14 -2.33 4.77
N MET A 174 -9.35 -1.03 4.81
CA MET A 174 -8.72 -0.11 5.75
C MET A 174 -9.76 0.49 6.69
N LEU A 175 -9.54 0.41 8.01
CA LEU A 175 -10.42 1.08 8.99
C LEU A 175 -10.24 2.61 8.85
N VAL A 176 -11.26 3.32 8.36
CA VAL A 176 -11.20 4.78 8.14
C VAL A 176 -11.91 5.58 9.20
N LEU A 177 -12.97 5.04 9.79
CA LEU A 177 -13.85 5.76 10.72
C LEU A 177 -14.04 4.94 11.98
N LYS A 178 -13.85 5.57 13.15
CA LYS A 178 -14.26 5.04 14.44
C LYS A 178 -15.64 5.59 14.77
N THR A 179 -16.62 4.70 14.88
CA THR A 179 -18.01 5.04 15.21
C THR A 179 -18.29 5.01 16.71
N GLN A 180 -17.40 4.43 17.52
CA GLN A 180 -17.53 4.40 18.98
C GLN A 180 -17.17 5.72 19.66
N SER A 181 -16.57 6.67 18.94
CA SER A 181 -16.35 8.02 19.48
C SER A 181 -17.58 8.87 19.23
N ASN A 182 -17.90 9.75 20.17
CA ASN A 182 -18.94 10.77 20.00
C ASN A 182 -18.31 12.17 20.03
N PRO A 183 -18.27 12.93 18.91
CA PRO A 183 -18.74 12.52 17.59
C PRO A 183 -17.80 11.48 16.93
N PRO A 184 -18.24 10.79 15.85
CA PRO A 184 -17.42 9.88 15.07
C PRO A 184 -16.16 10.58 14.53
N LYS A 185 -15.05 9.84 14.45
CA LYS A 185 -13.77 10.41 14.02
C LYS A 185 -13.01 9.52 13.07
N LEU A 186 -12.20 10.15 12.21
CA LEU A 186 -11.27 9.42 11.35
C LEU A 186 -10.20 8.73 12.19
N THR A 187 -9.85 7.51 11.79
CA THR A 187 -8.61 6.86 12.23
C THR A 187 -7.41 7.61 11.66
N THR A 188 -6.21 7.31 12.17
CA THR A 188 -4.97 7.79 11.54
C THR A 188 -4.91 7.40 10.07
N ALA A 189 -5.23 6.16 9.70
CA ALA A 189 -5.22 5.72 8.31
C ALA A 189 -6.25 6.48 7.44
N GLY A 190 -7.45 6.73 7.96
CA GLY A 190 -8.47 7.55 7.28
C GLY A 190 -8.01 9.00 7.13
N ALA A 191 -7.41 9.59 8.17
CA ALA A 191 -6.85 10.94 8.13
C ALA A 191 -5.73 11.06 7.09
N LEU A 192 -4.78 10.12 7.05
CA LEU A 192 -3.70 10.08 6.06
C LEU A 192 -4.25 10.02 4.62
N LEU A 193 -5.31 9.25 4.40
CA LEU A 193 -5.92 9.09 3.08
C LEU A 193 -6.58 10.38 2.58
N VAL A 194 -7.23 11.15 3.45
CA VAL A 194 -8.07 12.29 3.03
C VAL A 194 -7.41 13.66 3.23
N THR A 195 -6.36 13.77 4.04
CA THR A 195 -5.68 15.05 4.30
C THR A 195 -5.24 15.77 3.03
N PRO A 196 -4.69 15.12 1.99
CA PRO A 196 -4.32 15.81 0.74
C PRO A 196 -5.48 16.50 0.03
N SER A 197 -6.71 16.07 0.27
CA SER A 197 -7.93 16.60 -0.35
C SER A 197 -8.79 17.41 0.61
N ALA A 198 -8.39 17.55 1.87
CA ALA A 198 -9.12 18.29 2.88
C ALA A 198 -8.93 19.80 2.67
N ARG A 199 -10.03 20.56 2.77
CA ARG A 199 -10.04 22.01 2.48
C ARG A 199 -10.29 22.87 3.71
N ARG A 200 -10.64 22.26 4.84
CA ARG A 200 -10.91 22.96 6.11
C ARG A 200 -10.61 22.06 7.30
N HIS A 201 -10.44 22.69 8.46
CA HIS A 201 -10.12 22.03 9.73
C HIS A 201 -8.85 21.16 9.67
N VAL A 202 -7.83 21.67 8.97
CA VAL A 202 -6.48 21.08 8.89
C VAL A 202 -5.52 22.00 9.63
N VAL A 203 -4.74 21.44 10.56
CA VAL A 203 -3.68 22.13 11.29
C VAL A 203 -2.34 21.72 10.71
N ALA A 204 -1.65 22.66 10.08
CA ALA A 204 -0.29 22.47 9.60
C ALA A 204 0.70 22.68 10.76
N LEU A 205 1.46 21.66 11.11
CA LEU A 205 2.43 21.68 12.18
C LEU A 205 3.72 22.39 11.77
N GLU A 206 4.37 22.96 12.77
CA GLU A 206 5.77 23.37 12.73
C GLU A 206 6.69 22.21 13.13
N PRO A 207 7.98 22.23 12.76
CA PRO A 207 8.92 21.16 13.08
C PRO A 207 8.91 20.75 14.57
N ALA A 208 8.86 21.71 15.48
CA ALA A 208 8.84 21.47 16.92
C ALA A 208 7.55 20.79 17.43
N GLN A 209 6.41 20.99 16.74
CA GLN A 209 5.14 20.37 17.11
C GLN A 209 5.04 18.91 16.62
N VAL A 210 5.82 18.51 15.62
CA VAL A 210 5.77 17.15 15.04
C VAL A 210 6.10 16.10 16.09
N SER A 211 7.21 16.26 16.81
CA SER A 211 7.64 15.32 17.84
C SER A 211 6.61 15.21 18.97
N VAL A 212 6.02 16.33 19.40
CA VAL A 212 4.98 16.38 20.43
C VAL A 212 3.70 15.67 19.96
N PHE A 213 3.28 15.90 18.72
CA PHE A 213 2.14 15.20 18.13
C PHE A 213 2.36 13.69 18.07
N LEU A 214 3.55 13.25 17.60
CA LEU A 214 3.91 11.83 17.51
C LEU A 214 4.10 11.18 18.90
N ALA A 215 4.51 11.95 19.90
CA ALA A 215 4.57 11.52 21.30
C ALA A 215 3.18 11.37 21.95
N ARG A 216 2.12 11.81 21.25
CA ARG A 216 0.73 11.81 21.72
C ARG A 216 0.47 12.81 22.86
N ASP A 217 1.24 13.88 22.89
CA ASP A 217 1.08 14.96 23.86
C ASP A 217 0.21 16.10 23.31
N THR A 218 -0.20 16.98 24.21
CA THR A 218 -0.95 18.22 23.87
C THR A 218 0.04 19.35 23.63
N PHE A 219 -0.22 20.18 22.61
CA PHE A 219 0.62 21.33 22.31
C PHE A 219 -0.21 22.56 21.92
N PRO A 220 0.31 23.78 22.16
CA PRO A 220 -0.35 25.01 21.75
C PRO A 220 -0.17 25.26 20.25
N LEU A 221 -1.14 25.98 19.68
CA LEU A 221 -1.12 26.50 18.32
C LEU A 221 -0.94 28.02 18.32
N ARG A 222 -0.26 28.54 17.29
CA ARG A 222 -0.17 29.97 17.01
C ARG A 222 -1.50 30.49 16.46
N ALA A 223 -1.74 31.80 16.58
CA ALA A 223 -2.95 32.44 16.05
C ALA A 223 -3.17 32.16 14.55
N ALA A 224 -2.11 32.19 13.74
CA ALA A 224 -2.18 31.88 12.31
C ALA A 224 -2.58 30.42 12.02
N GLN A 225 -2.26 29.46 12.89
CA GLN A 225 -2.58 28.04 12.67
C GLN A 225 -4.06 27.70 12.94
N ILE A 226 -4.78 28.63 13.57
CA ILE A 226 -6.21 28.47 13.89
C ILE A 226 -7.07 29.51 13.18
N GLU A 227 -6.54 30.19 12.17
CA GLU A 227 -7.31 31.12 11.36
C GLU A 227 -8.48 30.36 10.69
N GLY A 228 -9.69 30.91 10.81
CA GLY A 228 -10.92 30.28 10.31
C GLY A 228 -11.54 29.22 11.24
N PHE A 229 -10.94 28.90 12.40
CA PHE A 229 -11.57 28.07 13.42
C PHE A 229 -12.40 28.91 14.39
N SER A 230 -13.60 28.44 14.72
CA SER A 230 -14.54 29.14 15.61
C SER A 230 -15.06 28.31 16.79
N ARG A 231 -14.70 27.02 16.85
CA ARG A 231 -15.15 26.07 17.89
C ARG A 231 -14.21 24.89 18.04
N SER A 232 -14.29 24.21 19.18
CA SER A 232 -13.58 22.95 19.44
C SER A 232 -14.06 21.83 18.52
N GLY A 233 -13.19 20.88 18.20
CA GLY A 233 -13.54 19.75 17.35
C GLY A 233 -12.36 18.96 16.81
N PHE A 234 -12.66 17.90 16.06
CA PHE A 234 -11.62 17.12 15.40
C PHE A 234 -10.95 17.92 14.28
N VAL A 235 -9.64 17.82 14.21
CA VAL A 235 -8.81 18.42 13.17
C VAL A 235 -7.97 17.35 12.50
N LEU A 236 -7.70 17.51 11.21
CA LEU A 236 -6.62 16.79 10.55
C LEU A 236 -5.31 17.51 10.86
N VAL A 237 -4.24 16.74 11.04
CA VAL A 237 -2.92 17.29 11.36
C VAL A 237 -1.99 16.94 10.20
N SER A 238 -1.26 17.94 9.70
CA SER A 238 -0.33 17.77 8.59
C SER A 238 1.03 18.40 8.88
N TYR A 239 2.07 17.97 8.17
CA TYR A 239 3.39 18.59 8.18
C TYR A 239 3.95 18.56 6.76
N ARG A 240 4.38 19.73 6.25
CA ARG A 240 4.87 19.89 4.87
C ARG A 240 3.94 19.31 3.80
N GLY A 241 2.62 19.46 4.00
CA GLY A 241 1.60 18.93 3.08
C GLY A 241 1.24 17.45 3.27
N PHE A 242 1.95 16.72 4.11
CA PHE A 242 1.65 15.31 4.41
C PHE A 242 0.77 15.21 5.65
N GLY A 243 -0.32 14.44 5.56
CA GLY A 243 -1.10 14.10 6.74
C GLY A 243 -0.28 13.31 7.75
N LEU A 244 -0.53 13.52 9.03
CA LEU A 244 0.07 12.78 10.15
C LEU A 244 -0.98 12.03 10.96
N GLY A 245 -2.23 12.51 10.96
CA GLY A 245 -3.33 11.87 11.67
C GLY A 245 -4.42 12.86 12.08
N THR A 246 -5.09 12.53 13.18
CA THR A 246 -6.19 13.32 13.74
C THR A 246 -5.76 13.93 15.07
N GLY A 247 -6.19 15.16 15.35
CA GLY A 247 -6.12 15.81 16.65
C GLY A 247 -7.50 16.25 17.12
N TYR A 248 -7.60 16.71 18.36
CA TYR A 248 -8.77 17.44 18.85
C TYR A 248 -8.33 18.86 19.23
N LEU A 249 -8.87 19.86 18.57
CA LEU A 249 -8.65 21.28 18.89
C LEU A 249 -9.57 21.68 20.03
N ASP A 250 -8.98 22.26 21.07
CA ASP A 250 -9.68 22.99 22.11
C ASP A 250 -9.64 24.50 21.82
N TYR A 251 -10.81 25.10 21.65
CA TYR A 251 -11.04 26.51 21.37
C TYR A 251 -11.94 27.13 22.45
N PRO A 252 -11.59 28.30 23.00
CA PRO A 252 -10.56 29.24 22.55
C PRO A 252 -9.16 29.01 23.14
N ALA A 253 -8.90 27.89 23.83
CA ALA A 253 -7.60 27.61 24.46
C ALA A 253 -6.42 27.49 23.47
N ARG A 254 -6.71 27.21 22.19
CA ARG A 254 -5.74 27.05 21.09
C ARG A 254 -4.76 25.91 21.35
N GLN A 255 -5.25 24.81 21.91
CA GLN A 255 -4.45 23.62 22.15
C GLN A 255 -4.97 22.46 21.30
N VAL A 256 -4.06 21.64 20.78
CA VAL A 256 -4.42 20.40 20.11
C VAL A 256 -3.99 19.24 20.98
N GLN A 257 -4.97 18.41 21.36
CA GLN A 257 -4.70 17.10 21.92
C GLN A 257 -4.39 16.13 20.77
N SER A 258 -3.18 15.56 20.76
CA SER A 258 -2.84 14.53 19.79
C SER A 258 -3.65 13.25 19.99
N LEU A 259 -4.25 12.74 18.91
CA LEU A 259 -4.93 11.45 18.91
C LEU A 259 -4.07 10.37 18.24
N PHE A 260 -2.78 10.63 18.01
CA PHE A 260 -1.82 9.70 17.40
C PHE A 260 -1.79 8.34 18.12
N PRO A 261 -1.78 7.19 17.43
CA PRO A 261 -2.02 5.89 18.06
C PRO A 261 -1.08 5.61 19.23
N LYS A 262 -1.62 5.25 20.41
CA LYS A 262 -0.82 4.95 21.61
C LYS A 262 0.29 3.92 21.39
N ARG A 263 0.05 2.92 20.52
CA ARG A 263 1.03 1.87 20.18
C ARG A 263 2.18 2.36 19.29
N TRP A 264 2.03 3.52 18.68
CA TRP A 264 3.04 4.14 17.81
C TRP A 264 3.72 5.31 18.50
N ALA A 265 3.05 5.89 19.50
CA ALA A 265 3.61 6.93 20.37
C ALA A 265 4.76 6.36 21.20
N GLY A 266 5.80 7.16 21.43
CA GLY A 266 6.96 6.76 22.25
C GLY A 266 8.08 6.02 21.50
N LEU A 267 7.99 5.85 20.18
CA LEU A 267 9.17 5.53 19.34
C LEU A 267 10.14 6.72 19.19
N SER A 268 9.94 7.76 20.00
CA SER A 268 10.51 9.10 19.89
C SER A 268 11.87 9.30 20.55
N HIS A 269 12.66 8.23 20.74
CA HIS A 269 14.11 8.39 20.78
C HIS A 269 14.63 8.57 19.33
N TRP A 270 14.12 9.58 18.63
CA TRP A 270 14.82 10.12 17.47
C TRP A 270 16.02 10.87 18.07
N ASN A 271 17.11 10.15 18.27
CA ASN A 271 18.37 10.72 18.70
C ASN A 271 18.70 11.85 17.72
N GLN A 272 18.70 13.09 18.22
CA GLN A 272 19.19 14.25 17.46
C GLN A 272 20.71 14.17 17.25
N ASP A 273 21.37 13.17 17.82
CA ASP A 273 22.75 12.83 17.52
C ASP A 273 22.78 11.95 16.27
N GLY A 274 23.05 12.59 15.12
CA GLY A 274 23.29 11.93 13.85
C GLY A 274 24.52 11.02 13.86
N LYS A 275 24.43 9.88 14.54
CA LYS A 275 25.35 8.75 14.39
C LYS A 275 24.61 7.60 13.75
N ARG A 276 25.07 7.28 12.54
CA ARG A 276 24.69 6.13 11.72
C ARG A 276 24.86 4.83 12.49
#